data_AF-B3PNB1-F1
#
_entry.id   AF-B3PNB1-F1
#
_cell.length_a   1.000
_cell.length_b   1.000
_cell.length_c   1.000
_cell.angle_alpha   90.00
_cell.angle_beta   90.00
_cell.angle_gamma   90.00
#
_symmetry.space_group_name_H-M   'P 1'
#
loop_
_entity.id
_entity.type
_entity.pdbx_description
1 polymer ?
#
loop_
_entity_poly.entity_id
_entity_poly.type
_entity_poly.pdbx_seq_one_letter_code
_entity_poly.pdbx_strand_id
1 'polypeptide(L)'
;MKKVIENLANLFGTTAEEVLTKLNLSQDFESKDLAKVLGVYSLYSTKEEHANYVSSKLANKESEIANSQKQIVDLENVNKGNLIFKDKLKELVKKEWISLGVKRDLDKENIDLTSLDYSNLKKSIIDYANNEGLAYKLPDFNAYATNESANEEAADVVVFNGAVKK
;
A
#
# COMPACT_ATOMS: atom_id res chain seq x y z
N MET A 1 -23.90 40.79 -1.97
CA MET A 1 -23.71 41.50 -3.27
C MET A 1 -24.45 42.83 -3.36
N LYS A 2 -25.78 42.92 -3.13
CA LYS A 2 -26.51 44.21 -3.16
C LYS A 2 -25.90 45.31 -2.27
N LYS A 3 -25.45 44.94 -1.06
CA LYS A 3 -24.66 45.82 -0.16
C LYS A 3 -23.41 46.45 -0.80
N VAL A 4 -22.73 45.76 -1.72
CA VAL A 4 -21.53 46.31 -2.36
C VAL A 4 -21.91 47.44 -3.31
N ILE A 5 -22.98 47.26 -4.09
CA ILE A 5 -23.50 48.30 -4.98
C ILE A 5 -24.02 49.49 -4.18
N GLU A 6 -24.75 49.25 -3.08
CA GLU A 6 -25.21 50.30 -2.16
C GLU A 6 -24.03 51.07 -1.55
N ASN A 7 -22.96 50.38 -1.16
CA ASN A 7 -21.76 51.02 -0.62
C ASN A 7 -21.04 51.88 -1.69
N LEU A 8 -20.95 51.38 -2.93
CA LEU A 8 -20.40 52.15 -4.05
C LEU A 8 -21.26 53.38 -4.34
N ALA A 9 -22.59 53.22 -4.35
CA ALA A 9 -23.53 54.31 -4.57
C ALA A 9 -23.38 55.41 -3.51
N ASN A 10 -23.31 55.03 -2.23
CA ASN A 10 -23.06 55.94 -1.12
C ASN A 10 -21.70 56.64 -1.23
N LEU A 11 -20.65 55.90 -1.60
CA LEU A 11 -19.29 56.44 -1.73
C LEU A 11 -19.19 57.48 -2.85
N PHE A 12 -19.90 57.25 -3.96
CA PHE A 12 -19.91 58.16 -5.11
C PHE A 12 -21.03 59.21 -5.05
N GLY A 13 -21.85 59.22 -3.99
CA GLY A 13 -22.96 60.16 -3.84
C GLY A 13 -24.03 60.03 -4.93
N THR A 14 -24.29 58.81 -5.40
CA THR A 14 -25.16 58.47 -6.53
C THR A 14 -26.18 57.40 -6.12
N THR A 15 -27.05 56.99 -7.03
CA THR A 15 -28.04 55.93 -6.78
C THR A 15 -27.50 54.53 -7.12
N ALA A 16 -28.06 53.49 -6.50
CA ALA A 16 -27.69 52.11 -6.79
C ALA A 16 -28.00 51.72 -8.26
N GLU A 17 -29.13 52.21 -8.81
CA GLU A 17 -29.47 52.05 -10.22
C GLU A 17 -28.41 52.65 -11.16
N GLU A 18 -27.89 53.84 -10.86
CA GLU A 18 -26.84 54.47 -11.67
C GLU A 18 -25.55 53.66 -11.65
N VAL A 19 -25.15 53.13 -10.49
CA VAL A 19 -23.97 52.25 -10.37
C VAL A 19 -24.15 50.97 -11.20
N LEU A 20 -25.30 50.31 -11.10
CA LEU A 20 -25.59 49.11 -11.91
C LEU A 20 -25.51 49.40 -13.40
N THR A 21 -26.10 50.52 -13.82
CA THR A 21 -26.10 50.94 -15.23
C THR A 21 -24.70 51.22 -15.73
N LYS A 22 -23.86 51.90 -14.93
CA LYS A 22 -22.46 52.21 -15.28
C LYS A 22 -21.57 50.97 -15.31
N LEU A 23 -21.85 49.99 -14.45
CA LEU A 23 -21.16 48.70 -14.44
C LEU A 23 -21.74 47.70 -15.46
N ASN A 24 -22.80 48.07 -16.18
CA ASN A 24 -23.51 47.20 -17.11
C ASN A 24 -23.95 45.86 -16.47
N LEU A 25 -24.50 45.94 -15.26
CA LEU A 25 -24.98 44.80 -14.48
C LEU A 25 -26.51 44.79 -14.39
N SER A 26 -27.12 43.61 -14.50
CA SER A 26 -28.55 43.39 -14.24
C SER A 26 -28.86 43.45 -12.75
N GLN A 27 -30.13 43.63 -12.35
CA GLN A 27 -30.51 43.63 -10.94
C GLN A 27 -30.23 42.30 -10.21
N ASP A 28 -30.23 41.19 -10.94
CA ASP A 28 -30.00 39.83 -10.41
C ASP A 28 -28.57 39.33 -10.63
N PHE A 29 -27.60 40.24 -10.77
CA PHE A 29 -26.20 39.87 -10.99
C PHE A 29 -25.63 38.99 -9.88
N GLU A 30 -24.78 38.04 -10.24
CA GLU A 30 -24.04 37.23 -9.27
C GLU A 30 -22.70 37.88 -8.91
N SER A 31 -22.07 37.41 -7.83
CA SER A 31 -20.72 37.85 -7.41
C SER A 31 -19.69 37.77 -8.55
N LYS A 32 -19.79 36.73 -9.39
CA LYS A 32 -18.89 36.52 -10.54
C LYS A 32 -19.02 37.61 -11.60
N ASP A 33 -20.24 38.10 -11.84
CA ASP A 33 -20.49 39.13 -12.83
C ASP A 33 -19.85 40.46 -12.41
N LEU A 34 -20.04 40.83 -11.14
CA LEU A 34 -19.42 42.03 -10.57
C LEU A 34 -17.89 41.91 -10.53
N ALA A 35 -17.36 40.74 -10.16
CA ALA A 35 -15.92 40.49 -10.15
C ALA A 35 -15.30 40.67 -11.55
N LYS A 36 -15.99 40.15 -12.59
CA LYS A 36 -15.55 40.28 -13.98
C LYS A 36 -15.51 41.74 -14.45
N VAL A 37 -16.55 42.53 -14.16
CA VAL A 37 -16.60 43.95 -14.54
C VAL A 37 -15.52 44.76 -13.82
N LEU A 38 -15.26 44.45 -12.55
CA LEU A 38 -14.23 45.10 -11.76
C LEU A 38 -12.80 44.60 -12.07
N GLY A 39 -12.65 43.59 -12.92
CA GLY A 39 -11.34 43.02 -13.26
C GLY A 39 -10.66 42.28 -12.11
N VAL A 40 -11.42 41.74 -11.16
CA VAL A 40 -10.91 41.01 -9.99
C VAL A 40 -11.31 39.53 -10.04
N TYR A 41 -10.47 38.68 -9.46
CA TYR A 41 -10.70 37.23 -9.46
C TYR A 41 -11.85 36.77 -8.56
N SER A 42 -12.06 37.45 -7.44
CA SER A 42 -13.09 37.10 -6.48
C SER A 42 -13.46 38.32 -5.65
N LEU A 43 -14.75 38.43 -5.31
CA LEU A 43 -15.28 39.51 -4.51
C LEU A 43 -16.04 38.94 -3.31
N TYR A 44 -15.79 39.50 -2.13
CA TYR A 44 -16.46 39.15 -0.88
C TYR A 44 -17.17 40.39 -0.35
N SER A 45 -18.39 40.22 0.20
CA SER A 45 -19.18 41.35 0.69
C SER A 45 -18.66 41.87 2.03
N THR A 46 -18.05 40.99 2.85
CA THR A 46 -17.46 41.36 4.14
C THR A 46 -16.10 40.72 4.36
N LYS A 47 -15.37 41.23 5.37
CA LYS A 47 -14.11 40.63 5.82
C LYS A 47 -14.35 39.23 6.40
N GLU A 48 -15.46 38.99 7.11
CA GLU A 48 -15.78 37.66 7.64
C GLU A 48 -16.02 36.64 6.52
N GLU A 49 -16.72 37.00 5.45
CA GLU A 49 -16.93 36.10 4.29
C GLU A 49 -15.60 35.67 3.68
N HIS A 50 -14.67 36.61 3.49
CA HIS A 50 -13.34 36.31 2.99
C HIS A 50 -12.54 35.44 3.96
N ALA A 51 -12.56 35.75 5.26
CA ALA A 51 -11.87 34.97 6.28
C ALA A 51 -12.39 33.52 6.34
N ASN A 52 -13.71 33.33 6.27
CA ASN A 52 -14.33 32.01 6.25
C ASN A 52 -13.91 31.20 5.02
N TYR A 53 -13.88 31.84 3.84
CA TYR A 53 -13.39 31.18 2.63
C TYR A 53 -11.94 30.71 2.79
N VAL A 54 -11.05 31.60 3.23
CA VAL A 54 -9.63 31.28 3.43
C VAL A 54 -9.46 30.15 4.45
N SER A 55 -10.11 30.24 5.61
CA SER A 55 -10.06 29.22 6.66
C SER A 55 -10.57 27.87 6.17
N SER A 56 -11.67 27.83 5.40
CA SER A 56 -12.19 26.57 4.85
C SER A 56 -11.21 25.91 3.88
N LYS A 57 -10.51 26.72 3.06
CA LYS A 57 -9.50 26.22 2.11
C LYS A 57 -8.25 25.73 2.83
N LEU A 58 -7.82 26.43 3.88
CA LEU A 58 -6.70 26.01 4.73
C LEU A 58 -7.01 24.70 5.44
N ALA A 59 -8.16 24.58 6.10
CA ALA A 59 -8.56 23.37 6.81
C ALA A 59 -8.61 22.14 5.87
N ASN A 60 -9.13 22.31 4.65
CA ASN A 60 -9.13 21.25 3.64
C ASN A 60 -7.70 20.83 3.25
N LYS A 61 -6.80 21.80 3.05
CA LYS A 61 -5.41 21.52 2.70
C LYS A 61 -4.64 20.87 3.84
N GLU A 62 -4.87 21.29 5.08
CA GLU A 62 -4.30 20.66 6.28
C GLU A 62 -4.76 19.21 6.41
N SER A 63 -6.04 18.93 6.15
CA SER A 63 -6.59 17.56 6.15
C SER A 63 -5.97 16.69 5.06
N GLU A 64 -5.81 17.22 3.84
CA GLU A 64 -5.13 16.53 2.74
C GLU A 64 -3.66 16.21 3.08
N ILE A 65 -2.94 17.15 3.70
CA ILE A 65 -1.56 16.97 4.15
C ILE A 65 -1.48 15.89 5.23
N ALA A 66 -2.35 15.94 6.24
CA ALA A 66 -2.37 14.95 7.32
C ALA A 66 -2.65 13.53 6.79
N ASN A 67 -3.59 13.40 5.86
CA ASN A 67 -3.88 12.11 5.21
C ASN A 67 -2.69 11.59 4.40
N SER A 68 -2.02 12.46 3.65
CA SER A 68 -0.83 12.09 2.88
C SER A 68 0.32 11.64 3.77
N GLN A 69 0.54 12.32 4.90
CA GLN A 69 1.55 11.92 5.89
C GLN A 69 1.25 10.56 6.49
N LYS A 70 -0.02 10.28 6.81
CA LYS A 70 -0.43 8.96 7.31
C LYS A 70 -0.15 7.86 6.29
N GLN A 71 -0.47 8.08 5.02
CA GLN A 71 -0.20 7.11 3.96
C GLN A 71 1.30 6.83 3.80
N ILE A 72 2.15 7.85 3.92
CA ILE A 72 3.61 7.68 3.87
C ILE A 72 4.08 6.78 5.02
N VAL A 73 3.62 7.04 6.25
CA VAL A 73 3.99 6.22 7.42
C VAL A 73 3.54 4.77 7.26
N ASP A 74 2.32 4.55 6.76
CA ASP A 74 1.80 3.20 6.52
C ASP A 74 2.64 2.46 5.46
N LEU A 75 3.01 3.13 4.37
CA LEU A 75 3.89 2.58 3.33
C LEU A 75 5.29 2.27 3.85
N GLU A 76 5.87 3.15 4.66
CA GLU A 76 7.17 2.92 5.28
C GLU A 76 7.15 1.69 6.20
N ASN A 77 6.08 1.51 6.96
CA ASN A 77 5.91 0.35 7.84
C ASN A 77 5.77 -0.95 7.05
N VAL A 78 4.98 -0.94 5.98
CA VAL A 78 4.86 -2.11 5.07
C VAL A 78 6.21 -2.42 4.43
N ASN A 79 6.94 -1.41 3.97
CA ASN A 79 8.25 -1.63 3.34
C ASN A 79 9.28 -2.18 4.34
N LYS A 80 9.33 -1.65 5.56
CA LYS A 80 10.16 -2.21 6.65
C LYS A 80 9.80 -3.67 6.95
N GLY A 81 8.51 -3.99 7.03
CA GLY A 81 8.04 -5.36 7.21
C GLY A 81 8.49 -6.29 6.08
N ASN A 82 8.38 -5.84 4.83
CA ASN A 82 8.81 -6.59 3.65
C ASN A 82 10.33 -6.81 3.62
N LEU A 83 11.13 -5.82 4.01
CA LEU A 83 12.59 -5.97 4.12
C LEU A 83 12.96 -7.03 5.16
N ILE A 84 12.38 -6.95 6.37
CA ILE A 84 12.61 -7.95 7.43
C ILE A 84 12.19 -9.34 6.97
N PHE A 85 11.06 -9.46 6.29
CA PHE A 85 10.58 -10.74 5.76
C PHE A 85 11.52 -11.29 4.68
N LYS A 86 11.98 -10.44 3.75
CA LYS A 86 12.94 -10.82 2.71
C LYS A 86 14.26 -11.32 3.31
N ASP A 87 14.76 -10.65 4.34
CA ASP A 87 15.99 -11.07 5.04
C ASP A 87 15.80 -12.44 5.71
N LYS A 88 14.67 -12.65 6.40
CA LYS A 88 14.33 -13.96 6.98
C LYS A 88 14.22 -15.06 5.94
N LEU A 89 13.58 -14.80 4.79
CA LEU A 89 13.51 -15.75 3.68
C LEU A 89 14.91 -16.09 3.17
N LYS A 90 15.75 -15.08 2.97
CA LYS A 90 17.12 -15.28 2.52
C LYS A 90 17.93 -16.12 3.50
N GLU A 91 17.78 -15.90 4.80
CA GLU A 91 18.41 -16.71 5.83
C GLU A 91 17.94 -18.17 5.81
N LEU A 92 16.64 -18.42 5.64
CA LEU A 92 16.10 -19.78 5.51
C LEU A 92 16.70 -20.52 4.31
N VAL A 93 16.70 -19.86 3.15
CA VAL A 93 17.30 -20.41 1.93
C VAL A 93 18.79 -20.66 2.12
N LYS A 94 19.52 -19.72 2.74
CA LYS A 94 20.96 -19.85 3.01
C LYS A 94 21.28 -21.04 3.91
N LYS A 95 20.48 -21.28 4.95
CA LYS A 95 20.65 -22.44 5.84
C LYS A 95 20.50 -23.75 5.06
N GLU A 96 19.46 -23.87 4.24
CA GLU A 96 19.22 -25.08 3.46
C GLU A 96 20.27 -25.26 2.35
N TRP A 97 20.68 -24.18 1.70
CA TRP A 97 21.75 -24.14 0.70
C TRP A 97 23.09 -24.69 1.24
N ILE A 98 23.46 -24.27 2.46
CA ILE A 98 24.65 -24.77 3.16
C ILE A 98 24.46 -26.22 3.59
N SER A 99 23.28 -26.59 4.08
CA SER A 99 22.93 -27.97 4.48
C SER A 99 23.10 -28.95 3.31
N LEU A 100 22.69 -28.55 2.10
CA LEU A 100 22.88 -29.28 0.85
C LEU A 100 24.34 -29.31 0.37
N GLY A 101 25.25 -28.61 1.05
CA GLY A 101 26.66 -28.59 0.70
C GLY A 101 26.95 -27.94 -0.65
N VAL A 102 26.09 -27.02 -1.09
CA VAL A 102 26.32 -26.24 -2.31
C VAL A 102 27.56 -25.37 -2.07
N LYS A 103 28.60 -25.55 -2.90
CA LYS A 103 29.91 -24.92 -2.66
C LYS A 103 29.96 -23.43 -2.98
N ARG A 104 29.10 -22.96 -3.88
CA ARG A 104 29.03 -21.55 -4.29
C ARG A 104 28.23 -20.75 -3.27
N ASP A 105 28.67 -19.52 -3.04
CA ASP A 105 28.02 -18.62 -2.09
C ASP A 105 26.66 -18.16 -2.65
N LEU A 106 25.59 -18.36 -1.88
CA LEU A 106 24.23 -17.94 -2.24
C LEU A 106 24.20 -16.44 -2.58
N ASP A 107 25.00 -15.63 -1.90
CA ASP A 107 25.05 -14.18 -2.10
C ASP A 107 25.64 -13.78 -3.47
N LYS A 108 26.33 -14.71 -4.15
CA LYS A 108 26.86 -14.55 -5.51
C LYS A 108 25.97 -15.17 -6.58
N GLU A 109 24.90 -15.85 -6.18
CA GLU A 109 23.89 -16.40 -7.08
C GLU A 109 22.71 -15.43 -7.17
N ASN A 110 22.24 -15.16 -8.38
CA ASN A 110 21.05 -14.34 -8.61
C ASN A 110 19.77 -15.19 -8.47
N ILE A 111 19.65 -15.90 -7.35
CA ILE A 111 18.49 -16.74 -7.10
C ILE A 111 17.24 -15.88 -6.90
N ASP A 112 16.19 -16.17 -7.67
CA ASP A 112 14.88 -15.57 -7.44
C ASP A 112 14.20 -16.31 -6.28
N LEU A 113 14.30 -15.72 -5.07
CA LEU A 113 13.68 -16.25 -3.86
C LEU A 113 12.15 -16.43 -4.00
N THR A 114 11.48 -15.66 -4.86
CA THR A 114 10.02 -15.75 -5.02
C THR A 114 9.58 -16.95 -5.85
N SER A 115 10.50 -17.52 -6.64
CA SER A 115 10.24 -18.69 -7.47
C SER A 115 10.42 -20.03 -6.73
N LEU A 116 10.94 -20.00 -5.50
CA LEU A 116 11.21 -21.21 -4.72
C LEU A 116 9.92 -21.80 -4.14
N ASP A 117 9.79 -23.11 -4.23
CA ASP A 117 8.74 -23.86 -3.54
C ASP A 117 9.13 -24.06 -2.07
N TYR A 118 8.66 -23.17 -1.20
CA TYR A 118 8.91 -23.24 0.23
C TYR A 118 8.24 -24.42 0.94
N SER A 119 7.24 -25.08 0.32
CA SER A 119 6.67 -26.31 0.86
C SER A 119 7.63 -27.49 0.73
N ASN A 120 8.55 -27.44 -0.24
CA ASN A 120 9.62 -28.40 -0.44
C ASN A 120 10.94 -27.71 -0.80
N LEU A 121 11.40 -26.85 0.11
CA LEU A 121 12.54 -25.96 -0.12
C LEU A 121 13.80 -26.71 -0.57
N LYS A 122 14.06 -27.86 0.03
CA LYS A 122 15.22 -28.71 -0.29
C LYS A 122 15.22 -29.15 -1.75
N LYS A 123 14.09 -29.68 -2.23
CA LYS A 123 13.93 -30.09 -3.63
C LYS A 123 14.04 -28.88 -4.56
N SER A 124 13.38 -27.78 -4.20
CA SER A 124 13.42 -26.55 -5.01
C SER A 124 14.84 -26.00 -5.18
N ILE A 125 15.67 -26.04 -4.14
CA ILE A 125 17.08 -25.62 -4.20
C ILE A 125 17.91 -26.59 -5.04
N ILE A 126 17.65 -27.89 -4.95
CA ILE A 126 18.32 -28.91 -5.78
C ILE A 126 17.97 -28.72 -7.26
N ASP A 127 16.71 -28.51 -7.59
CA ASP A 127 16.24 -28.29 -8.95
C ASP A 127 16.90 -27.02 -9.53
N TYR A 128 16.96 -25.94 -8.74
CA TYR A 128 17.72 -24.74 -9.10
C TYR A 128 19.20 -25.05 -9.34
N ALA A 129 19.86 -25.75 -8.41
CA ALA A 129 21.27 -26.10 -8.50
C ALA A 129 21.58 -26.97 -9.74
N ASN A 130 20.68 -27.89 -10.11
CA ASN A 130 20.81 -28.68 -11.33
C ASN A 130 20.71 -27.82 -12.59
N ASN A 131 19.73 -26.91 -12.66
CA ASN A 131 19.53 -26.03 -13.80
C ASN A 131 20.71 -25.08 -14.03
N GLU A 132 21.29 -24.57 -12.94
CA GLU A 132 22.44 -23.66 -12.97
C GLU A 132 23.82 -24.39 -12.98
N GLY A 133 23.83 -25.73 -13.01
CA GLY A 133 25.06 -26.52 -13.05
C GLY A 133 25.93 -26.41 -11.79
N LEU A 134 25.33 -26.18 -10.63
CA LEU A 134 26.01 -26.04 -9.36
C LEU A 134 26.35 -27.41 -8.76
N ALA A 135 27.53 -27.52 -8.15
CA ALA A 135 27.92 -28.71 -7.40
C ALA A 135 27.35 -28.68 -5.97
N TYR A 136 26.63 -29.73 -5.59
CA TYR A 136 26.03 -29.91 -4.27
C TYR A 136 26.11 -31.38 -3.83
N LYS A 137 25.86 -31.66 -2.54
CA LYS A 137 25.74 -33.02 -2.03
C LYS A 137 24.32 -33.52 -2.30
N LEU A 138 24.20 -34.60 -3.06
CA LEU A 138 22.93 -35.29 -3.23
C LEU A 138 22.37 -35.67 -1.84
N PRO A 139 21.08 -35.41 -1.57
CA PRO A 139 20.45 -35.90 -0.36
C PRO A 139 20.53 -37.43 -0.32
N ASP A 140 20.88 -37.99 0.84
CA ASP A 140 20.67 -39.40 1.08
C ASP A 140 19.18 -39.64 1.34
N PHE A 141 18.43 -39.97 0.29
CA PHE A 141 17.00 -40.28 0.39
C PHE A 141 16.73 -41.60 1.12
N ASN A 142 17.74 -42.46 1.33
CA ASN A 142 17.58 -43.71 2.08
C ASN A 142 17.46 -43.47 3.59
N ALA A 143 17.90 -42.32 4.11
CA ALA A 143 17.76 -41.94 5.52
C ALA A 143 16.32 -41.60 5.93
N TYR A 144 15.41 -41.36 4.96
CA TYR A 144 13.99 -41.12 5.23
C TYR A 144 13.17 -42.41 5.27
N ALA A 145 13.59 -43.47 4.56
CA ALA A 145 12.91 -44.77 4.56
C ALA A 145 13.05 -45.52 5.91
N THR A 146 14.12 -45.25 6.67
CA THR A 146 14.38 -45.90 7.96
C THR A 146 13.56 -45.35 9.12
N ASN A 147 12.93 -44.17 8.99
CA ASN A 147 12.12 -43.57 10.06
C ASN A 147 10.63 -43.93 10.00
N GLU A 148 10.11 -44.44 8.88
CA GLU A 148 8.74 -44.98 8.80
C GLU A 148 8.65 -46.45 9.22
N SER A 149 9.78 -47.16 9.30
CA SER A 149 9.82 -48.59 9.63
C SER A 149 9.90 -48.91 11.13
N ALA A 150 9.92 -47.89 12.00
CA ALA A 150 10.16 -48.05 13.44
C ALA A 150 8.91 -47.80 14.33
N ASN A 151 7.71 -47.71 13.74
CA ASN A 151 6.48 -47.39 14.48
C ASN A 151 5.27 -48.27 14.11
N GLU A 152 5.50 -49.55 13.78
CA GLU A 152 4.43 -50.56 13.71
C GLU A 152 4.75 -51.78 14.59
N GLU A 153 4.88 -51.59 15.91
CA GLU A 153 4.65 -52.69 16.87
C GLU A 153 4.01 -52.15 18.15
N ALA A 154 2.67 -52.04 18.14
CA ALA A 154 1.80 -52.22 19.31
C ALA A 154 0.33 -52.17 18.87
N ALA A 155 -0.11 -53.17 18.09
CA ALA A 155 -1.53 -53.49 17.97
C ALA A 155 -1.77 -54.79 18.74
N ASP A 156 -2.41 -54.66 19.89
CA ASP A 156 -2.81 -55.75 20.77
C ASP A 156 -3.84 -56.64 20.02
N VAL A 157 -3.38 -57.79 19.52
CA VAL A 157 -4.24 -58.75 18.82
C VAL A 157 -5.00 -59.58 19.86
N VAL A 158 -6.23 -59.17 20.15
CA VAL A 158 -7.21 -60.02 20.84
C VAL A 158 -7.67 -61.10 19.85
N VAL A 159 -7.20 -62.33 20.06
CA VAL A 159 -7.65 -63.51 19.32
C VAL A 159 -9.07 -63.88 19.74
N PHE A 160 -10.02 -63.80 18.80
CA PHE A 160 -11.30 -64.51 18.90
C PHE A 160 -11.38 -65.60 17.83
N ASN A 161 -11.52 -66.83 18.31
CA ASN A 161 -11.79 -68.05 17.55
C ASN A 161 -12.97 -67.89 16.58
N GLY A 162 -12.85 -68.47 15.38
CA GLY A 162 -14.01 -69.12 14.77
C GLY A 162 -14.13 -69.08 13.25
N ALA A 163 -13.86 -70.26 12.68
CA ALA A 163 -14.53 -70.84 11.51
C ALA A 163 -13.98 -70.60 10.09
N VAL A 164 -14.11 -71.68 9.33
CA VAL A 164 -13.38 -72.11 8.14
C VAL A 164 -14.34 -72.16 6.94
N LYS A 165 -13.84 -71.73 5.78
CA LYS A 165 -14.15 -72.10 4.37
C LYS A 165 -15.57 -71.95 3.79
N LYS A 166 -15.58 -71.60 2.49
CA LYS A 166 -15.86 -72.60 1.45
C LYS A 166 -14.64 -72.77 0.55
#